data_AF-A0A6N3D0M4-F1
#
_entry.id   AF-A0A6N3D0M4-F1
#
_cell.length_a   1.000
_cell.length_b   1.000
_cell.length_c   1.000
_cell.angle_alpha   90.00
_cell.angle_beta   90.00
_cell.angle_gamma   90.00
#
_symmetry.space_group_name_H-M   'P 1'
#
loop_
_entity.id
_entity.type
_entity.pdbx_description
1 polymer ?
#
loop_
_entity_poly.entity_id
_entity_poly.type
_entity_poly.pdbx_seq_one_letter_code
_entity_poly.pdbx_strand_id
1 'polypeptide(L)'
;MCTNEVISNTANLETCKLVISIISIITTSVFSLITIIITCYNARKQVRESERVRKQQEEQYEKTISLQREQYEREIEYSKEMTRIQKRPYLVIDGKTNCSCYGNSDHHLVIYFRNKGNGSAFKINPMIETKASNGNVIRREDAIQDPIIMVNEICETKWRFNSDKRNFEFSINIEFEDMSAQMYQQTFVLTLDESLHIMVKNYAEPELIER
;
A
#
# COMPACT_ATOMS: atom_id res chain seq x y z
N MET A 1 26.53 -35.72 -106.65
CA MET A 1 26.59 -36.30 -105.29
C MET A 1 26.69 -35.21 -104.21
N CYS A 2 25.86 -34.15 -104.25
CA CYS A 2 26.00 -33.02 -103.28
C CYS A 2 24.70 -32.63 -102.56
N THR A 3 23.60 -33.34 -102.77
CA THR A 3 22.28 -33.01 -102.17
C THR A 3 21.99 -33.78 -100.88
N ASN A 4 22.53 -35.00 -100.71
CA ASN A 4 22.28 -35.81 -99.51
C ASN A 4 23.07 -35.36 -98.28
N GLU A 5 24.20 -34.69 -98.48
CA GLU A 5 25.09 -34.25 -97.38
C GLU A 5 24.60 -32.95 -96.71
N VAL A 6 24.00 -32.03 -97.49
CA VAL A 6 23.42 -30.78 -96.99
C VAL A 6 22.12 -31.03 -96.21
N ILE A 7 21.25 -31.92 -96.71
CA ILE A 7 19.98 -32.30 -96.05
C ILE A 7 20.24 -33.08 -94.75
N SER A 8 21.25 -33.95 -94.74
CA SER A 8 21.71 -34.68 -93.55
C SER A 8 22.24 -33.74 -92.46
N ASN A 9 23.04 -32.72 -92.84
CA ASN A 9 23.56 -31.73 -91.90
C ASN A 9 22.49 -30.79 -91.32
N THR A 10 21.47 -30.40 -92.09
CA THR A 10 20.35 -29.59 -91.57
C THR A 10 19.46 -30.38 -90.61
N ALA A 11 19.17 -31.65 -90.92
CA ALA A 11 18.38 -32.53 -90.04
C ALA A 11 19.11 -32.86 -88.72
N ASN A 12 20.42 -33.06 -88.76
CA ASN A 12 21.26 -33.22 -87.56
C ASN A 12 21.34 -31.94 -86.71
N LEU A 13 21.33 -30.75 -87.34
CA LEU A 13 21.33 -29.49 -86.62
C LEU A 13 20.00 -29.21 -85.91
N GLU A 14 18.87 -29.51 -86.56
CA GLU A 14 17.52 -29.35 -85.96
C GLU A 14 17.29 -30.32 -84.81
N THR A 15 17.67 -31.59 -84.96
CA THR A 15 17.62 -32.59 -83.87
C THR A 15 18.53 -32.20 -82.70
N CYS A 16 19.73 -31.69 -82.96
CA CYS A 16 20.63 -31.20 -81.91
C CYS A 16 20.02 -30.00 -81.15
N LYS A 17 19.42 -29.02 -81.85
CA LYS A 17 18.69 -27.90 -81.23
C LYS A 17 17.52 -28.36 -80.36
N LEU A 18 16.78 -29.37 -80.83
CA LEU A 18 15.62 -29.92 -80.12
C LEU A 18 16.06 -30.67 -78.85
N VAL A 19 17.15 -31.42 -78.91
CA VAL A 19 17.77 -32.07 -77.74
C VAL A 19 18.26 -31.03 -76.72
N ILE A 20 18.94 -29.96 -77.16
CA ILE A 20 19.39 -28.87 -76.28
C ILE A 20 18.20 -28.17 -75.62
N SER A 21 17.11 -27.94 -76.36
CA SER A 21 15.88 -27.34 -75.82
C SER A 21 15.23 -28.23 -74.76
N ILE A 22 15.16 -29.54 -74.98
CA ILE A 22 14.62 -30.50 -74.00
C ILE A 22 15.49 -30.53 -72.74
N ILE A 23 16.82 -30.59 -72.89
CA ILE A 23 17.76 -30.55 -71.75
C ILE A 23 17.60 -29.23 -70.98
N SER A 24 17.42 -28.10 -71.66
CA SER A 24 17.19 -26.79 -71.04
C SER A 24 15.88 -26.74 -70.24
N ILE A 25 14.80 -27.35 -70.76
CA ILE A 25 13.49 -27.41 -70.08
C ILE A 25 13.58 -28.30 -68.83
N ILE A 26 14.24 -29.46 -68.95
CA ILE A 26 14.43 -30.39 -67.81
C ILE A 26 15.29 -29.73 -66.74
N THR A 27 16.41 -29.11 -67.11
CA THR A 27 17.31 -28.45 -66.15
C THR A 27 16.61 -27.29 -65.43
N THR A 28 15.90 -26.42 -66.15
CA THR A 28 15.12 -25.33 -65.52
C THR A 28 13.99 -25.83 -64.61
N SER A 29 13.33 -26.94 -64.96
CA SER A 29 12.28 -27.57 -64.14
C SER A 29 12.84 -28.23 -62.88
N VAL A 30 14.03 -28.83 -62.95
CA VAL A 30 14.73 -29.39 -61.79
C VAL A 30 15.21 -28.27 -60.87
N PHE A 31 15.80 -27.21 -61.43
CA PHE A 31 16.20 -26.04 -60.66
C PHE A 31 14.99 -25.40 -59.96
N SER A 32 13.86 -25.21 -60.63
CA SER A 32 12.65 -24.63 -60.02
C SER A 32 12.12 -25.47 -58.85
N LEU A 33 12.11 -26.80 -58.97
CA LEU A 33 11.75 -27.72 -57.88
C LEU A 33 12.69 -27.57 -56.68
N ILE A 34 13.99 -27.49 -56.90
CA ILE A 34 14.99 -27.27 -55.83
C ILE A 34 14.74 -25.94 -55.14
N THR A 35 14.49 -24.87 -55.90
CA THR A 35 14.19 -23.54 -55.34
C THR A 35 12.92 -23.57 -54.50
N ILE A 36 11.87 -24.27 -54.94
CA ILE A 36 10.62 -24.44 -54.20
C ILE A 36 10.86 -25.19 -52.88
N ILE A 37 11.63 -26.29 -52.90
CA ILE A 37 11.95 -27.06 -51.69
C ILE A 37 12.69 -26.20 -50.67
N ILE A 38 13.72 -25.46 -51.11
CA ILE A 38 14.49 -24.57 -50.23
C ILE A 38 13.59 -23.44 -49.68
N THR A 39 12.74 -22.86 -50.52
CA THR A 39 11.81 -21.79 -50.12
C THR A 39 10.81 -22.29 -49.08
N CYS A 40 10.22 -23.47 -49.31
CA CYS A 40 9.30 -24.10 -48.35
C CYS A 40 9.98 -24.45 -47.02
N TYR A 41 11.23 -24.93 -47.06
CA TYR A 41 12.00 -25.21 -45.85
C TYR A 41 12.27 -23.93 -45.04
N ASN A 42 12.74 -22.88 -45.71
CA ASN A 42 13.02 -21.59 -45.07
C ASN A 42 11.75 -20.93 -44.53
N ALA A 43 10.64 -20.98 -45.26
CA ALA A 43 9.35 -20.46 -44.79
C ALA A 43 8.88 -21.18 -43.52
N ARG A 44 8.96 -22.52 -43.47
CA ARG A 44 8.61 -23.30 -42.26
C ARG A 44 9.52 -22.96 -41.07
N LYS A 45 10.82 -22.72 -41.32
CA LYS A 45 11.75 -22.32 -40.26
C LYS A 45 11.41 -20.93 -39.71
N GLN A 46 11.14 -19.95 -40.58
CA GLN A 46 10.73 -18.61 -40.17
C GLN A 46 9.42 -18.60 -39.38
N VAL A 47 8.41 -19.37 -39.80
CA VAL A 47 7.15 -19.50 -39.04
C VAL A 47 7.41 -20.01 -37.63
N ARG A 48 8.19 -21.08 -37.47
CA ARG A 48 8.53 -21.62 -36.15
C ARG A 48 9.31 -20.63 -35.27
N GLU A 49 10.24 -19.87 -35.85
CA GLU A 49 10.97 -18.83 -35.11
C GLU A 49 10.04 -17.68 -34.69
N SER A 50 9.15 -17.24 -35.57
CA SER A 50 8.15 -16.20 -35.27
C SER A 50 7.19 -16.61 -34.16
N GLU A 51 6.73 -17.86 -34.14
CA GLU A 51 5.88 -18.40 -33.07
C GLU A 51 6.59 -18.41 -31.72
N ARG A 52 7.89 -18.74 -31.69
CA ARG A 52 8.70 -18.72 -30.46
C ARG A 52 8.86 -17.29 -29.94
N VAL A 53 9.17 -16.34 -30.83
CA VAL A 53 9.29 -14.92 -30.46
C VAL A 53 7.96 -14.38 -29.95
N ARG A 54 6.84 -14.71 -30.61
CA ARG A 54 5.51 -14.29 -30.17
C ARG A 54 5.16 -14.82 -28.78
N LYS A 55 5.42 -16.10 -28.51
CA LYS A 55 5.22 -16.69 -27.17
C LYS A 55 6.08 -16.01 -26.11
N GLN A 56 7.35 -15.75 -26.42
CA GLN A 56 8.23 -15.01 -25.50
C GLN A 56 7.73 -13.58 -25.26
N GLN A 57 7.19 -12.91 -26.28
CA GLN A 57 6.60 -11.59 -26.13
C GLN A 57 5.32 -11.62 -25.28
N GLU A 58 4.45 -12.62 -25.49
CA GLU A 58 3.25 -12.84 -24.67
C GLU A 58 3.62 -13.06 -23.20
N GLU A 59 4.59 -13.95 -22.91
CA GLU A 59 5.08 -14.21 -21.55
C GLU A 59 5.71 -12.96 -20.90
N GLN A 60 6.52 -12.20 -21.65
CA GLN A 60 7.11 -10.96 -21.16
C GLN A 60 6.06 -9.89 -20.88
N TYR A 61 5.04 -9.81 -21.72
CA TYR A 61 3.93 -8.88 -21.55
C TYR A 61 3.11 -9.20 -20.31
N GLU A 62 2.74 -10.49 -20.12
CA GLU A 62 2.03 -10.95 -18.92
C GLU A 62 2.83 -10.67 -17.64
N LYS A 63 4.13 -10.95 -17.64
CA LYS A 63 5.02 -10.66 -16.51
C LYS A 63 5.11 -9.17 -16.20
N THR A 64 5.10 -8.32 -17.23
CA THR A 64 5.14 -6.86 -17.06
C THR A 64 3.85 -6.37 -16.42
N ILE A 65 2.69 -6.85 -16.88
CA ILE A 65 1.39 -6.52 -16.29
C ILE A 65 1.31 -6.98 -14.83
N SER A 66 1.77 -8.20 -14.53
CA SER A 66 1.70 -8.72 -13.17
C SER A 66 2.57 -7.89 -12.21
N LEU A 67 3.79 -7.55 -12.60
CA LEU A 67 4.68 -6.69 -11.82
C LEU A 67 4.11 -5.28 -11.61
N GLN A 68 3.50 -4.70 -12.65
CA GLN A 68 2.83 -3.39 -12.54
C GLN A 68 1.66 -3.44 -11.56
N ARG A 69 0.85 -4.51 -11.60
CA ARG A 69 -0.26 -4.69 -10.64
C ARG A 69 0.27 -4.80 -9.20
N GLU A 70 1.29 -5.60 -8.96
CA GLU A 70 1.92 -5.73 -7.64
C GLU A 70 2.54 -4.41 -7.14
N GLN A 71 3.12 -3.60 -8.02
CA GLN A 71 3.63 -2.27 -7.68
C GLN A 71 2.49 -1.34 -7.30
N TYR A 72 1.44 -1.29 -8.10
CA TYR A 72 0.27 -0.45 -7.84
C TYR A 72 -0.42 -0.81 -6.52
N GLU A 73 -0.58 -2.09 -6.22
CA GLU A 73 -1.15 -2.56 -4.95
C GLU A 73 -0.30 -2.11 -3.75
N ARG A 74 1.03 -2.23 -3.86
CA ARG A 74 1.96 -1.73 -2.84
C ARG A 74 1.90 -0.21 -2.66
N GLU A 75 1.78 0.54 -3.75
CA GLU A 75 1.64 2.00 -3.70
C GLU A 75 0.34 2.43 -3.04
N ILE A 76 -0.77 1.72 -3.32
CA ILE A 76 -2.04 1.97 -2.62
C ILE A 76 -1.89 1.72 -1.13
N GLU A 77 -1.31 0.57 -0.74
CA GLU A 77 -1.13 0.21 0.67
C GLU A 77 -0.21 1.22 1.39
N TYR A 78 0.91 1.57 0.75
CA TYR A 78 1.82 2.60 1.26
C TYR A 78 1.15 3.96 1.41
N SER A 79 0.35 4.38 0.41
CA SER A 79 -0.37 5.66 0.46
C SER A 79 -1.43 5.66 1.56
N LYS A 80 -2.13 4.54 1.77
CA LYS A 80 -3.08 4.38 2.88
C LYS A 80 -2.37 4.51 4.22
N GLU A 81 -1.25 3.82 4.38
CA GLU A 81 -0.47 3.85 5.62
C GLU A 81 0.13 5.24 5.90
N MET A 82 0.64 5.92 4.86
CA MET A 82 1.13 7.29 5.00
C MET A 82 0.01 8.25 5.40
N THR A 83 -1.16 8.11 4.79
CA THR A 83 -2.35 8.90 5.14
C THR A 83 -2.76 8.64 6.59
N ARG A 84 -2.72 7.38 7.03
CA ARG A 84 -2.98 6.98 8.43
C ARG A 84 -2.01 7.64 9.40
N ILE A 85 -0.70 7.56 9.14
CA ILE A 85 0.34 8.18 9.97
C ILE A 85 0.15 9.71 10.04
N GLN A 86 -0.17 10.34 8.90
CA GLN A 86 -0.43 11.78 8.86
C GLN A 86 -1.68 12.20 9.64
N LYS A 87 -2.73 11.38 9.66
CA LYS A 87 -3.97 11.68 10.38
C LYS A 87 -3.97 11.22 11.83
N ARG A 88 -2.95 10.46 12.25
CA ARG A 88 -2.87 9.86 13.59
C ARG A 88 -3.12 10.94 14.68
N PRO A 89 -4.16 10.78 15.51
CA PRO A 89 -4.44 11.72 16.58
C PRO A 89 -3.28 11.70 17.58
N TYR A 90 -3.00 12.79 18.26
CA TYR A 90 -1.96 12.81 19.29
C TYR A 90 -2.32 13.84 20.35
N LEU A 91 -2.61 13.37 21.57
CA LEU A 91 -2.84 14.24 22.71
C LEU A 91 -1.60 14.30 23.59
N VAL A 92 -1.36 15.48 24.15
CA VAL A 92 -0.42 15.72 25.23
C VAL A 92 -1.14 16.39 26.38
N ILE A 93 -0.64 16.22 27.61
CA ILE A 93 -1.18 16.94 28.77
C ILE A 93 -0.60 18.36 28.81
N ASP A 94 -1.47 19.33 29.05
CA ASP A 94 -1.11 20.73 29.25
C ASP A 94 -0.77 21.00 30.73
N GLY A 95 0.22 21.86 30.96
CA GLY A 95 0.77 22.13 32.29
C GLY A 95 -0.18 22.84 33.26
N LYS A 96 -1.38 23.23 32.80
CA LYS A 96 -2.44 23.83 33.65
C LYS A 96 -3.21 22.81 34.50
N THR A 97 -2.95 21.51 34.31
CA THR A 97 -3.61 20.41 35.02
C THR A 97 -3.43 20.54 36.54
N ASN A 98 -4.52 20.42 37.30
CA ASN A 98 -4.51 20.65 38.75
C ASN A 98 -5.49 19.76 39.51
N CYS A 99 -5.35 19.73 40.84
CA CYS A 99 -6.27 19.06 41.75
C CYS A 99 -6.63 20.02 42.89
N SER A 100 -7.92 20.12 43.19
CA SER A 100 -8.48 20.88 44.31
C SER A 100 -9.12 19.93 45.33
N CYS A 101 -9.06 20.29 46.61
CA CYS A 101 -9.69 19.53 47.69
C CYS A 101 -10.66 20.41 48.47
N TYR A 102 -11.90 19.97 48.61
CA TYR A 102 -12.92 20.65 49.40
C TYR A 102 -13.22 19.81 50.65
N GLY A 103 -12.61 20.19 51.77
CA GLY A 103 -12.65 19.40 53.02
C GLY A 103 -11.52 18.36 53.06
N ASN A 104 -11.80 17.16 53.58
CA ASN A 104 -10.77 16.13 53.79
C ASN A 104 -10.74 15.03 52.71
N SER A 105 -11.85 14.81 52.01
CA SER A 105 -11.99 13.65 51.12
C SER A 105 -12.50 13.98 49.72
N ASP A 106 -13.13 15.14 49.48
CA ASP A 106 -13.72 15.49 48.18
C ASP A 106 -12.69 16.20 47.28
N HIS A 107 -12.18 15.47 46.29
CA HIS A 107 -11.13 15.93 45.39
C HIS A 107 -11.63 16.07 43.98
N HIS A 108 -11.20 17.13 43.32
CA HIS A 108 -11.59 17.54 41.98
C HIS A 108 -10.35 17.77 41.15
N LEU A 109 -10.15 16.98 40.10
CA LEU A 109 -9.03 17.10 39.18
C LEU A 109 -9.51 17.71 37.88
N VAL A 110 -8.76 18.68 37.39
CA VAL A 110 -8.95 19.25 36.06
C VAL A 110 -7.74 18.90 35.22
N ILE A 111 -7.93 18.10 34.18
CA ILE A 111 -6.86 17.65 33.29
C ILE A 111 -7.10 18.25 31.92
N TYR A 112 -6.10 19.00 31.46
CA TYR A 112 -6.12 19.67 30.17
C TYR A 112 -5.31 18.84 29.17
N PHE A 113 -5.94 18.51 28.05
CA PHE A 113 -5.30 17.84 26.93
C PHE A 113 -5.18 18.79 25.76
N ARG A 114 -4.05 18.75 25.05
CA ARG A 114 -3.81 19.52 23.83
C ARG A 114 -3.62 18.59 22.65
N ASN A 115 -4.33 18.85 21.56
CA ASN A 115 -4.11 18.17 20.29
C ASN A 115 -2.79 18.67 19.65
N LYS A 116 -1.81 17.77 19.52
CA LYS A 116 -0.56 17.98 18.77
C LYS A 116 -0.46 17.10 17.52
N GLY A 117 -1.57 16.51 17.09
CA GLY A 117 -1.68 15.77 15.84
C GLY A 117 -1.40 16.64 14.62
N ASN A 118 -1.07 16.00 13.50
CA ASN A 118 -0.53 16.65 12.31
C ASN A 118 -1.64 17.24 11.41
N GLY A 119 -2.34 18.27 11.89
CA GLY A 119 -3.29 19.04 11.08
C GLY A 119 -4.76 18.59 11.15
N SER A 120 -5.07 17.49 11.84
CA SER A 120 -6.44 16.94 11.89
C SER A 120 -7.13 17.19 13.23
N ALA A 121 -8.39 17.61 13.18
CA ALA A 121 -9.26 17.49 14.34
C ALA A 121 -9.68 16.03 14.55
N PHE A 122 -9.96 15.64 15.77
CA PHE A 122 -10.45 14.31 16.10
C PHE A 122 -11.45 14.40 17.24
N LYS A 123 -12.35 13.43 17.29
CA LYS A 123 -13.31 13.29 18.38
C LYS A 123 -12.69 12.46 19.50
N ILE A 124 -12.81 12.91 20.74
CA ILE A 124 -12.33 12.18 21.91
C ILE A 124 -13.46 11.54 22.70
N ASN A 125 -13.15 10.39 23.30
CA ASN A 125 -13.99 9.70 24.26
C ASN A 125 -13.12 9.16 25.41
N PRO A 126 -12.82 10.00 26.42
CA PRO A 126 -12.16 9.54 27.63
C PRO A 126 -13.03 8.57 28.40
N MET A 127 -12.39 7.62 29.06
CA MET A 127 -13.11 6.69 29.94
C MET A 127 -13.86 7.40 31.07
N ILE A 128 -14.81 6.69 31.68
CA ILE A 128 -15.71 7.25 32.71
C ILE A 128 -15.11 7.10 34.11
N GLU A 129 -14.35 6.03 34.35
CA GLU A 129 -13.84 5.69 35.67
C GLU A 129 -12.49 4.98 35.54
N THR A 130 -11.61 5.17 36.53
CA THR A 130 -10.36 4.43 36.68
C THR A 130 -10.07 4.15 38.15
N LYS A 131 -9.24 3.13 38.41
CA LYS A 131 -8.79 2.76 39.75
C LYS A 131 -7.32 3.09 39.92
N ALA A 132 -7.01 3.85 40.96
CA ALA A 132 -5.64 4.21 41.32
C ALA A 132 -4.91 3.06 42.03
N SER A 133 -3.58 3.16 42.10
CA SER A 133 -2.70 2.18 42.74
C SER A 133 -2.99 1.97 44.23
N ASN A 134 -3.49 2.99 44.93
CA ASN A 134 -3.86 2.92 46.35
C ASN A 134 -5.33 2.49 46.59
N GLY A 135 -6.05 2.13 45.53
CA GLY A 135 -7.44 1.71 45.56
C GLY A 135 -8.48 2.82 45.43
N ASN A 136 -8.08 4.10 45.30
CA ASN A 136 -9.02 5.18 45.00
C ASN A 136 -9.73 4.95 43.67
N VAL A 137 -11.02 5.28 43.62
CA VAL A 137 -11.82 5.26 42.39
C VAL A 137 -12.00 6.69 41.92
N ILE A 138 -11.51 6.98 40.73
CA ILE A 138 -11.53 8.31 40.11
C ILE A 138 -12.55 8.28 38.99
N ARG A 139 -13.53 9.19 39.04
CA ARG A 139 -14.67 9.23 38.10
C ARG A 139 -14.68 10.55 37.35
N ARG A 140 -15.02 10.50 36.07
CA ARG A 140 -15.30 11.71 35.28
C ARG A 140 -16.56 12.38 35.81
N GLU A 141 -16.52 13.69 36.00
CA GLU A 141 -17.65 14.44 36.57
C GLU A 141 -18.70 14.75 35.52
N ASP A 142 -18.27 15.27 34.37
CA ASP A 142 -19.16 15.76 33.33
C ASP A 142 -18.93 15.00 32.02
N ALA A 143 -19.96 15.02 31.17
CA ALA A 143 -19.78 14.71 29.75
C ALA A 143 -18.94 15.82 29.10
N ILE A 144 -18.16 15.45 28.10
CA ILE A 144 -17.36 16.42 27.34
C ILE A 144 -18.31 17.18 26.44
N GLN A 145 -18.41 18.50 26.65
CA GLN A 145 -19.35 19.35 25.94
C GLN A 145 -19.01 19.46 24.45
N ASP A 146 -17.73 19.64 24.13
CA ASP A 146 -17.21 19.57 22.77
C ASP A 146 -16.14 18.48 22.66
N PRO A 147 -16.50 17.28 22.19
CA PRO A 147 -15.56 16.19 22.06
C PRO A 147 -14.64 16.35 20.84
N ILE A 148 -14.89 17.31 19.94
CA ILE A 148 -14.06 17.53 18.74
C ILE A 148 -12.96 18.52 19.09
N ILE A 149 -11.70 18.09 18.97
CA ILE A 149 -10.54 18.91 19.33
C ILE A 149 -9.76 19.26 18.08
N MET A 150 -9.69 20.54 17.73
CA MET A 150 -8.84 21.04 16.64
C MET A 150 -7.36 21.05 17.03
N VAL A 151 -6.48 21.17 16.04
CA VAL A 151 -5.04 21.18 16.29
C VAL A 151 -4.65 22.37 17.17
N ASN A 152 -3.82 22.09 18.17
CA ASN A 152 -3.40 23.02 19.23
C ASN A 152 -4.52 23.52 20.14
N GLU A 153 -5.76 23.06 19.95
CA GLU A 153 -6.85 23.32 20.88
C GLU A 153 -6.66 22.52 22.16
N ILE A 154 -7.14 23.10 23.26
CA ILE A 154 -7.10 22.51 24.58
C ILE A 154 -8.50 22.02 24.92
N CYS A 155 -8.61 20.75 25.27
CA CYS A 155 -9.81 20.18 25.86
C CYS A 155 -9.62 20.02 27.37
N GLU A 156 -10.65 20.37 28.11
CA GLU A 156 -10.73 20.17 29.56
C GLU A 156 -11.48 18.88 29.88
N THR A 157 -10.98 18.12 30.86
CA THR A 157 -11.72 16.99 31.45
C THR A 157 -11.71 17.13 32.96
N LYS A 158 -12.86 16.91 33.59
CA LYS A 158 -13.04 17.02 35.04
C LYS A 158 -13.26 15.67 35.66
N TRP A 159 -12.60 15.43 36.78
CA TRP A 159 -12.61 14.16 37.47
C TRP A 159 -12.73 14.37 38.97
N ARG A 160 -13.22 13.36 39.68
CA ARG A 160 -13.34 13.37 41.13
C ARG A 160 -12.98 12.06 41.77
N PHE A 161 -12.49 12.12 42.99
CA PHE A 161 -12.44 10.97 43.90
C PHE A 161 -12.78 11.40 45.31
N ASN A 162 -13.35 10.46 46.08
CA ASN A 162 -13.74 10.71 47.47
C ASN A 162 -12.93 9.82 48.42
N SER A 163 -11.77 10.30 48.86
CA SER A 163 -10.89 9.61 49.82
C SER A 163 -9.90 10.58 50.44
N ASP A 164 -9.40 10.26 51.63
CA ASP A 164 -8.26 10.88 52.31
C ASP A 164 -6.90 10.33 51.86
N LYS A 165 -6.87 9.21 51.13
CA LYS A 165 -5.64 8.61 50.62
C LYS A 165 -5.04 9.45 49.49
N ARG A 166 -3.77 9.86 49.65
CA ARG A 166 -2.96 10.62 48.69
C ARG A 166 -1.83 9.77 48.13
N ASN A 167 -0.96 10.39 47.33
CA ASN A 167 0.26 9.79 46.81
C ASN A 167 0.02 8.49 46.05
N PHE A 168 -0.59 8.61 44.88
CA PHE A 168 -0.97 7.45 44.08
C PHE A 168 -0.78 7.68 42.58
N GLU A 169 -0.72 6.57 41.85
CA GLU A 169 -0.69 6.56 40.40
C GLU A 169 -2.05 6.13 39.85
N PHE A 170 -2.42 6.68 38.71
CA PHE A 170 -3.64 6.32 38.00
C PHE A 170 -3.43 6.49 36.50
N SER A 171 -4.23 5.76 35.72
CA SER A 171 -4.18 5.85 34.26
C SER A 171 -5.48 6.42 33.72
N ILE A 172 -5.39 7.25 32.68
CA ILE A 172 -6.51 7.73 31.87
C ILE A 172 -6.36 7.20 30.45
N ASN A 173 -7.38 6.50 29.98
CA ASN A 173 -7.47 5.98 28.63
C ASN A 173 -8.39 6.92 27.86
N ILE A 174 -7.90 7.42 26.74
CA ILE A 174 -8.68 8.24 25.82
C ILE A 174 -8.77 7.49 24.50
N GLU A 175 -10.00 7.26 24.07
CA GLU A 175 -10.28 6.79 22.72
C GLU A 175 -10.45 8.00 21.80
N PHE A 176 -10.03 7.83 20.55
CA PHE A 176 -10.12 8.82 19.49
C PHE A 176 -10.83 8.24 18.30
N GLU A 177 -11.59 9.08 17.61
CA GLU A 177 -12.07 8.81 16.26
C GLU A 177 -11.47 9.89 15.34
N ASP A 178 -10.65 9.45 14.38
CA ASP A 178 -10.08 10.36 13.39
C ASP A 178 -11.11 10.71 12.28
N MET A 179 -10.72 11.61 11.36
CA MET A 179 -11.58 12.03 10.24
C MET A 179 -11.94 10.90 9.25
N SER A 180 -11.27 9.76 9.34
CA SER A 180 -11.53 8.56 8.55
C SER A 180 -12.31 7.51 9.36
N ALA A 181 -12.88 7.89 10.51
CA ALA A 181 -13.60 7.04 11.45
C ALA A 181 -12.75 5.89 12.02
N GLN A 182 -11.42 6.02 11.95
CA GLN A 182 -10.51 5.04 12.52
C GLN A 182 -10.33 5.32 14.00
N MET A 183 -10.42 4.25 14.79
CA MET A 183 -10.39 4.33 16.24
C MET A 183 -8.96 4.14 16.76
N TYR A 184 -8.55 5.02 17.65
CA TYR A 184 -7.27 4.93 18.36
C TYR A 184 -7.48 4.99 19.86
N GLN A 185 -6.51 4.50 20.63
CA GLN A 185 -6.46 4.65 22.07
C GLN A 185 -5.10 5.17 22.51
N GLN A 186 -5.09 6.09 23.47
CA GLN A 186 -3.87 6.57 24.13
C GLN A 186 -4.06 6.51 25.65
N THR A 187 -3.04 5.98 26.32
CA THR A 187 -3.03 5.82 27.77
C THR A 187 -2.07 6.82 28.39
N PHE A 188 -2.57 7.60 29.35
CA PHE A 188 -1.83 8.57 30.14
C PHE A 188 -1.65 8.03 31.56
N VAL A 189 -0.40 7.87 32.00
CA VAL A 189 -0.07 7.46 33.36
C VAL A 189 0.31 8.70 34.16
N LEU A 190 -0.48 8.95 35.20
CA LEU A 190 -0.42 10.15 36.03
C LEU A 190 -0.13 9.78 37.47
N THR A 191 0.48 10.70 38.21
CA THR A 191 0.60 10.62 39.66
C THR A 191 -0.06 11.82 40.30
N LEU A 192 -0.66 11.61 41.48
CA LEU A 192 -1.09 12.67 42.38
C LEU A 192 -0.24 12.57 43.64
N ASP A 193 0.56 13.60 43.94
CA ASP A 193 1.41 13.62 45.13
C ASP A 193 0.63 13.99 46.41
N GLU A 194 1.34 14.06 47.55
CA GLU A 194 0.73 14.46 48.84
C GLU A 194 0.26 15.92 48.86
N SER A 195 0.87 16.78 48.03
CA SER A 195 0.55 18.20 47.90
C SER A 195 -0.54 18.47 46.85
N LEU A 196 -1.19 17.42 46.32
CA LEU A 196 -2.21 17.48 45.26
C LEU A 196 -1.68 17.98 43.91
N HIS A 197 -0.38 17.87 43.65
CA HIS A 197 0.14 18.11 42.31
C HIS A 197 -0.05 16.88 41.44
N ILE A 198 -0.54 17.11 40.22
CA ILE A 198 -0.65 16.09 39.19
C ILE A 198 0.60 16.14 38.32
N MET A 199 1.27 15.01 38.17
CA MET A 199 2.44 14.87 37.29
C MET A 199 2.21 13.78 36.26
N VAL A 200 2.72 14.01 35.06
CA VAL A 200 2.71 13.02 33.97
C VAL A 200 3.92 12.12 34.13
N LYS A 201 3.70 10.84 34.40
CA LYS A 201 4.77 9.84 34.51
C LYS A 201 5.15 9.29 33.15
N ASN A 202 4.14 8.99 32.32
CA ASN A 202 4.33 8.49 30.97
C ASN A 202 3.04 8.70 30.15
N TYR A 203 3.15 8.77 28.83
CA TYR A 203 2.02 8.62 27.93
C TYR A 203 2.50 7.91 26.65
N ALA A 204 1.74 6.90 26.23
CA ALA A 204 2.10 6.08 25.07
C ALA A 204 1.83 6.84 23.75
N GLU A 205 2.37 6.34 22.64
CA GLU A 205 1.83 6.70 21.34
C GLU A 205 0.41 6.14 21.20
N PRO A 206 -0.48 6.83 20.46
CA PRO A 206 -1.81 6.31 20.18
C PRO A 206 -1.73 5.06 19.30
N GLU A 207 -2.42 4.02 19.74
CA GLU A 207 -2.48 2.70 19.12
C GLU A 207 -3.83 2.50 18.43
N LEU A 208 -3.86 1.73 17.35
CA LEU A 208 -5.09 1.38 16.66
C LEU A 208 -5.90 0.40 17.51
N ILE A 209 -7.21 0.65 17.60
CA ILE A 209 -8.15 -0.31 18.16
C ILE A 209 -8.59 -1.24 17.02
N GLU A 210 -8.04 -2.45 16.97
CA GLU A 210 -8.55 -3.50 16.09
C GLU A 210 -9.96 -3.89 16.56
N ARG A 211 -10.96 -3.74 15.67
CA ARG A 211 -12.35 -4.17 15.91
C ARG A 211 -12.60 -5.52 15.26
#